data_AF-A0A356M5M1-F1
#
_entry.id   AF-A0A356M5M1-F1
#
_cell.length_a   1.000
_cell.length_b   1.000
_cell.length_c   1.000
_cell.angle_alpha   90.00
_cell.angle_beta   90.00
_cell.angle_gamma   90.00
#
_symmetry.space_group_name_H-M   'P 1'
#
loop_
_entity.id
_entity.type
_entity.pdbx_description
1 polymer ?
#
loop_
_entity_poly.entity_id
_entity_poly.type
_entity_poly.pdbx_seq_one_letter_code
_entity_poly.pdbx_strand_id
1 'polypeptide(L)'
;MVSSVSAEAEQPEKIVKFVDYLMSEEGDTLIRYGIEGVTYAIVNGEIVRDEEAAKTYGIEAGHPFRQIMQPTAINVLPKDDPRAEDLAEKAQVLYDGPFYPAATLSPPSLKEVATMQGADFVKNSITAIITGNDDPAAAWDAFIAQWKSTGGDTLVEEINQVYEASKN
;
A
#
# COMPACT_ATOMS: atom_id res chain seq x y z
N MET A 1 2.66 0.30 -1.31
CA MET A 1 3.78 1.24 -1.43
C MET A 1 4.90 0.73 -0.55
N VAL A 2 6.11 0.57 -1.08
CA VAL A 2 7.29 0.21 -0.28
C VAL A 2 8.09 1.50 -0.12
N SER A 3 8.31 1.92 1.12
CA SER A 3 9.18 3.06 1.43
C SER A 3 10.59 2.56 1.65
N SER A 4 11.58 3.19 1.02
CA SER A 4 12.99 2.80 1.08
C SER A 4 13.87 4.03 1.30
N VAL A 5 15.01 3.82 1.96
CA VAL A 5 16.07 4.83 2.06
C VAL A 5 17.00 4.69 0.86
N SER A 6 17.30 5.79 0.16
CA SER A 6 18.24 5.77 -0.95
C SER A 6 19.62 5.30 -0.50
N ALA A 7 20.29 4.50 -1.32
CA ALA A 7 21.69 4.12 -1.10
C ALA A 7 22.65 5.32 -1.13
N GLU A 8 22.22 6.44 -1.73
CA GLU A 8 22.98 7.69 -1.85
C GLU A 8 22.64 8.70 -0.74
N ALA A 9 21.77 8.34 0.21
CA ALA A 9 21.43 9.25 1.31
C ALA A 9 22.68 9.58 2.13
N GLU A 10 22.90 10.87 2.39
CA GLU A 10 24.05 11.31 3.19
C GLU A 10 23.92 10.96 4.68
N GLN A 11 22.68 10.88 5.19
CA GLN A 11 22.37 10.64 6.61
C GLN A 11 21.24 9.61 6.78
N PRO A 12 21.42 8.36 6.28
CA PRO A 12 20.39 7.32 6.33
C PRO A 12 19.95 7.02 7.77
N GLU A 13 20.86 7.11 8.75
CA GLU A 13 20.56 6.89 10.16
C GLU A 13 19.60 7.94 10.74
N LYS A 14 19.66 9.20 10.27
CA LYS A 14 18.71 10.23 10.71
C LYS A 14 17.34 10.05 10.07
N ILE A 15 17.30 9.61 8.82
CA ILE A 15 16.04 9.27 8.15
C ILE A 15 15.34 8.15 8.92
N VAL A 16 16.09 7.10 9.30
CA VAL A 16 15.54 6.01 10.12
C VAL A 16 15.09 6.50 11.49
N LYS A 17 15.86 7.35 12.19
CA LYS A 17 15.43 7.95 13.47
C LYS A 17 14.17 8.80 13.35
N PHE A 18 13.99 9.49 12.23
CA PHE A 18 12.77 10.25 11.98
C PHE A 18 11.58 9.32 11.79
N VAL A 19 11.72 8.24 11.00
CA VAL A 19 10.66 7.22 10.86
C VAL A 19 10.35 6.56 12.20
N ASP A 20 11.37 6.25 13.01
CA ASP A 20 11.22 5.71 14.36
C ASP A 20 10.42 6.65 15.27
N TYR A 21 10.73 7.95 15.27
CA TYR A 21 9.94 8.96 15.98
C TYR A 21 8.47 8.98 15.50
N LEU A 22 8.21 8.88 14.20
CA LEU A 22 6.84 8.83 13.67
C LEU A 22 6.06 7.57 14.11
N MET A 23 6.74 6.51 14.57
CA MET A 23 6.10 5.32 15.16
C MET A 23 5.79 5.45 16.65
N SER A 24 6.40 6.44 17.32
CA SER A 24 6.13 6.70 18.74
C SER A 24 4.71 7.19 18.96
N GLU A 25 4.20 7.14 20.19
CA GLU A 25 2.86 7.66 20.52
C GLU A 25 2.69 9.14 20.14
N GLU A 26 3.72 9.95 20.38
CA GLU A 26 3.74 11.37 20.01
C GLU A 26 3.71 11.54 18.49
N GLY A 27 4.58 10.82 17.77
CA GLY A 27 4.68 10.90 16.31
C GLY A 27 3.42 10.39 15.61
N ASP A 28 2.84 9.29 16.09
CA ASP A 28 1.56 8.76 15.61
C ASP A 28 0.44 9.77 15.87
N THR A 29 0.37 10.36 17.07
CA THR A 29 -0.62 11.41 17.39
C THR A 29 -0.47 12.60 16.44
N LEU A 30 0.76 13.06 16.21
CA LEU A 30 1.07 14.17 15.31
C LEU A 30 0.59 13.88 13.88
N ILE A 31 0.94 12.72 13.31
CA ILE A 31 0.55 12.41 11.92
C ILE A 31 -0.92 12.05 11.79
N ARG A 32 -1.62 11.68 12.86
CA ARG A 32 -3.06 11.37 12.82
C ARG A 32 -3.94 12.59 13.02
N TYR A 33 -3.57 13.43 13.98
CA TYR A 33 -4.45 14.45 14.52
C TYR A 33 -3.88 15.86 14.35
N GLY A 34 -2.60 16.01 14.02
CA GLY A 34 -1.91 17.28 13.86
C GLY A 34 -1.38 17.82 15.19
N ILE A 35 -1.62 19.10 15.48
CA ILE A 35 -1.07 19.79 16.65
C ILE A 35 -2.19 20.05 17.67
N GLU A 36 -1.94 19.72 18.94
CA GLU A 36 -2.87 19.98 20.04
C GLU A 36 -3.13 21.50 20.19
N GLY A 37 -4.39 21.87 20.37
CA GLY A 37 -4.86 23.26 20.41
C GLY A 37 -5.02 23.91 19.04
N VAL A 38 -4.64 23.24 17.95
CA VAL A 38 -4.81 23.72 16.57
C VAL A 38 -5.78 22.85 15.80
N THR A 39 -5.51 21.56 15.70
CA THR A 39 -6.31 20.61 14.89
C THR A 39 -7.02 19.56 15.75
N TYR A 40 -6.68 19.45 17.02
CA TYR A 40 -7.39 18.66 18.01
C TYR A 40 -7.15 19.20 19.42
N ALA A 41 -7.92 18.73 20.40
CA ALA A 41 -7.68 18.95 21.83
C ALA A 41 -7.91 17.66 22.61
N ILE A 42 -7.30 17.55 23.79
CA ILE A 42 -7.60 16.46 24.74
C ILE A 42 -8.69 16.94 25.70
N VAL A 43 -9.85 16.31 25.65
CA VAL A 43 -10.99 16.59 26.53
C VAL A 43 -11.33 15.31 27.27
N ASN A 44 -11.25 15.34 28.61
CA ASN A 44 -11.49 14.17 29.47
C ASN A 44 -10.61 12.95 29.13
N GLY A 45 -9.38 13.19 28.67
CA GLY A 45 -8.46 12.12 28.27
C GLY A 45 -8.71 11.56 26.86
N GLU A 46 -9.66 12.11 26.12
CA GLU A 46 -9.97 11.71 24.75
C GLU A 46 -9.59 12.80 23.74
N ILE A 47 -9.05 12.38 22.60
CA ILE A 47 -8.77 13.27 21.47
C ILE A 47 -10.08 13.67 20.80
N VAL A 48 -10.34 14.98 20.77
CA VAL A 48 -11.44 15.63 20.03
C VAL A 48 -10.83 16.43 18.89
N ARG A 49 -11.14 16.04 17.65
CA ARG A 49 -10.63 16.73 16.45
C ARG A 49 -11.46 17.99 16.17
N ASP A 50 -10.78 19.05 15.72
CA ASP A 50 -11.41 20.18 15.04
C ASP A 50 -11.41 19.87 13.55
N GLU A 51 -12.56 19.46 13.00
CA GLU A 51 -12.64 19.02 11.60
C GLU A 51 -12.43 20.16 10.60
N GLU A 52 -12.83 21.40 10.92
CA GLU A 52 -12.61 22.57 10.07
C GLU A 52 -11.13 22.94 10.01
N ALA A 53 -10.45 22.93 11.17
CA ALA A 53 -9.01 23.13 11.23
C ALA A 53 -8.27 21.97 10.54
N ALA A 54 -8.64 20.72 10.82
CA ALA A 54 -8.04 19.55 10.19
C ALA A 54 -8.15 19.61 8.66
N LYS A 55 -9.30 20.01 8.13
CA LYS A 55 -9.50 20.24 6.69
C LYS A 55 -8.61 21.36 6.16
N THR A 56 -8.56 22.49 6.85
CA THR A 56 -7.73 23.65 6.48
C THR A 56 -6.26 23.28 6.35
N TYR A 57 -5.77 22.42 7.24
CA TYR A 57 -4.38 21.95 7.27
C TYR A 57 -4.13 20.63 6.52
N GLY A 58 -5.15 20.06 5.85
CA GLY A 58 -5.01 18.83 5.07
C GLY A 58 -4.74 17.57 5.88
N ILE A 59 -5.32 17.47 7.08
CA ILE A 59 -5.22 16.33 8.00
C ILE A 59 -6.42 15.37 7.85
N GLU A 60 -7.22 15.50 6.79
CA GLU A 60 -8.33 14.59 6.50
C GLU A 60 -7.80 13.16 6.28
N ALA A 61 -8.03 12.26 7.24
CA ALA A 61 -7.49 10.89 7.34
C ALA A 61 -6.00 10.75 7.76
N GLY A 62 -5.39 11.83 8.25
CA GLY A 62 -4.00 11.86 8.70
C GLY A 62 -2.99 12.27 7.62
N HIS A 63 -1.80 12.63 8.04
CA HIS A 63 -0.69 13.06 7.19
C HIS A 63 -0.22 11.89 6.29
N PRO A 64 0.25 12.15 5.05
CA PRO A 64 0.76 11.11 4.14
C PRO A 64 1.82 10.18 4.75
N PHE A 65 2.57 10.64 5.75
CA PHE A 65 3.50 9.81 6.52
C PHE A 65 2.81 8.60 7.16
N ARG A 66 1.52 8.69 7.52
CA ARG A 66 0.74 7.57 8.03
C ARG A 66 0.69 6.39 7.06
N GLN A 67 0.68 6.64 5.75
CA GLN A 67 0.71 5.56 4.76
C GLN A 67 2.05 4.82 4.76
N ILE A 68 3.15 5.54 5.04
CA ILE A 68 4.48 4.94 5.19
C ILE A 68 4.52 4.01 6.41
N MET A 69 3.80 4.37 7.47
CA MET A 69 3.83 3.62 8.73
C MET A 69 3.05 2.31 8.70
N GLN A 70 2.20 2.08 7.69
CA GLN A 70 1.34 0.89 7.56
C GLN A 70 0.69 0.46 8.89
N PRO A 71 -0.08 1.35 9.55
CA PRO A 71 -0.59 1.07 10.89
C PRO A 71 -1.49 -0.16 10.89
N THR A 72 -1.32 -0.99 11.91
CA THR A 72 -2.09 -2.22 12.10
C THR A 72 -3.46 -1.99 12.75
N ALA A 73 -3.79 -0.74 13.11
CA ALA A 73 -5.06 -0.38 13.72
C ALA A 73 -6.03 0.26 12.71
N ILE A 74 -7.25 -0.27 12.66
CA ILE A 74 -8.38 0.34 11.95
C ILE A 74 -8.87 1.52 12.79
N ASN A 75 -8.60 2.74 12.34
CA ASN A 75 -9.20 3.93 12.92
C ASN A 75 -10.23 4.49 11.94
N VAL A 76 -11.52 4.32 12.25
CA VAL A 76 -12.59 5.03 11.56
C VAL A 76 -12.64 6.47 12.07
N LEU A 77 -12.52 7.43 11.16
CA LEU A 77 -12.65 8.86 11.43
C LEU A 77 -13.73 9.44 10.51
N PRO A 78 -14.62 10.32 11.01
CA PRO A 78 -14.77 10.76 12.41
C PRO A 78 -15.28 9.64 13.35
N LYS A 79 -14.96 9.74 14.65
CA LYS A 79 -15.36 8.70 15.64
C LYS A 79 -16.86 8.64 15.89
N ASP A 80 -17.57 9.74 15.66
CA ASP A 80 -19.00 9.91 15.83
C ASP A 80 -19.80 9.54 14.57
N ASP A 81 -19.15 9.02 13.52
CA ASP A 81 -19.88 8.44 12.39
C ASP A 81 -20.72 7.26 12.89
N PRO A 82 -22.06 7.27 12.69
CA PRO A 82 -22.93 6.20 13.17
C PRO A 82 -22.61 4.83 12.54
N ARG A 83 -21.80 4.79 11.48
CA ARG A 83 -21.34 3.57 10.82
C ARG A 83 -20.01 3.07 11.35
N ALA A 84 -19.35 3.78 12.27
CA ALA A 84 -17.98 3.47 12.68
C ALA A 84 -17.82 2.05 13.22
N GLU A 85 -18.76 1.58 14.02
CA GLU A 85 -18.77 0.21 14.58
C GLU A 85 -18.92 -0.86 13.47
N ASP A 86 -19.92 -0.70 12.60
CA ASP A 86 -20.16 -1.60 11.45
C ASP A 86 -18.98 -1.61 10.46
N LEU A 87 -18.37 -0.46 10.21
CA LEU A 87 -17.18 -0.35 9.36
C LEU A 87 -15.96 -1.03 10.00
N ALA A 88 -15.77 -0.89 11.32
CA ALA A 88 -14.68 -1.56 12.04
C ALA A 88 -14.85 -3.08 12.01
N GLU A 89 -16.07 -3.58 12.25
CA GLU A 89 -16.39 -5.01 12.16
C GLU A 89 -16.13 -5.55 10.74
N LYS A 90 -16.61 -4.85 9.70
CA LYS A 90 -16.38 -5.27 8.31
C LYS A 90 -14.91 -5.22 7.92
N ALA A 91 -14.16 -4.24 8.41
CA ALA A 91 -12.74 -4.11 8.15
C ALA A 91 -11.91 -5.22 8.81
N GLN A 92 -12.43 -5.90 9.83
CA GLN A 92 -11.76 -7.02 10.50
C GLN A 92 -11.39 -8.14 9.51
N VAL A 93 -12.14 -8.34 8.42
CA VAL A 93 -11.81 -9.31 7.37
C VAL A 93 -10.42 -9.08 6.73
N LEU A 94 -9.93 -7.83 6.76
CA LEU A 94 -8.59 -7.48 6.27
C LEU A 94 -7.47 -8.05 7.17
N TYR A 95 -7.80 -8.39 8.42
CA TYR A 95 -6.87 -8.91 9.43
C TYR A 95 -7.10 -10.39 9.72
N ASP A 96 -8.36 -10.83 9.68
CA ASP A 96 -8.78 -12.22 9.95
C ASP A 96 -8.75 -13.11 8.71
N GLY A 97 -8.66 -12.51 7.52
CA GLY A 97 -8.45 -13.25 6.29
C GLY A 97 -7.20 -14.14 6.41
N PRO A 98 -7.17 -15.33 5.80
CA PRO A 98 -5.98 -16.17 5.84
C PRO A 98 -4.80 -15.34 5.33
N PHE A 99 -3.89 -14.98 6.23
CA PHE A 99 -2.60 -14.43 5.84
C PHE A 99 -2.01 -15.49 4.93
N TYR A 100 -1.96 -15.21 3.63
CA TYR A 100 -1.56 -16.20 2.64
C TYR A 100 -0.13 -16.60 3.02
N PRO A 101 0.09 -17.78 3.63
CA PRO A 101 1.36 -18.09 4.28
C PRO A 101 2.40 -18.47 3.23
N ALA A 102 2.07 -18.36 1.93
CA ALA A 102 3.06 -18.46 0.89
C ALA A 102 4.10 -17.39 1.18
N ALA A 103 5.32 -17.83 1.44
CA ALA A 103 6.50 -17.00 1.29
C ALA A 103 6.32 -16.16 0.03
N THR A 104 6.69 -14.88 0.05
CA THR A 104 6.61 -14.04 -1.14
C THR A 104 7.27 -14.76 -2.32
N LEU A 105 6.45 -15.40 -3.17
CA LEU A 105 6.95 -16.23 -4.24
C LEU A 105 7.38 -15.27 -5.34
N SER A 106 8.68 -15.20 -5.59
CA SER A 106 9.23 -14.36 -6.65
C SER A 106 9.99 -15.24 -7.63
N PRO A 107 9.63 -15.24 -8.93
CA PRO A 107 10.42 -15.87 -9.97
C PRO A 107 11.83 -15.25 -9.99
N PRO A 108 12.91 -16.05 -10.07
CA PRO A 108 14.27 -15.54 -10.21
C PRO A 108 14.46 -14.58 -11.38
N SER A 109 13.79 -14.83 -12.51
CA SER A 109 13.91 -14.03 -13.73
C SER A 109 13.03 -12.77 -13.74
N LEU A 110 12.21 -12.53 -12.70
CA LEU A 110 11.23 -11.43 -12.68
C LEU A 110 11.84 -10.06 -13.03
N LYS A 111 13.01 -9.75 -12.46
CA LYS A 111 13.70 -8.47 -12.72
C LYS A 111 14.14 -8.33 -14.17
N GLU A 112 14.69 -9.39 -14.75
CA GLU A 112 15.18 -9.40 -16.13
C GLU A 112 14.01 -9.26 -17.12
N VAL A 113 12.97 -10.08 -16.95
CA VAL A 113 11.76 -10.05 -17.77
C VAL A 113 11.09 -8.67 -17.68
N ALA A 114 10.90 -8.12 -16.48
CA ALA A 114 10.30 -6.79 -16.31
C ALA A 114 11.15 -5.68 -16.95
N THR A 115 12.48 -5.80 -16.90
CA THR A 115 13.38 -4.83 -17.56
C THR A 115 13.26 -4.91 -19.08
N MET A 116 13.18 -6.11 -19.64
CA MET A 116 13.04 -6.35 -21.07
C MET A 116 11.67 -5.87 -21.60
N GLN A 117 10.58 -6.18 -20.89
CA GLN A 117 9.23 -5.74 -21.25
C GLN A 117 9.06 -4.23 -21.06
N GLY A 118 9.79 -3.65 -20.10
CA GLY A 118 9.57 -2.30 -19.61
C GLY A 118 8.66 -2.32 -18.38
N ALA A 119 9.02 -1.54 -17.37
CA ALA A 119 8.42 -1.58 -16.03
C ALA A 119 6.88 -1.40 -16.02
N ASP A 120 6.33 -0.74 -17.04
CA ASP A 120 4.91 -0.41 -17.16
C ASP A 120 4.16 -1.20 -18.24
N PHE A 121 4.80 -2.16 -18.91
CA PHE A 121 4.20 -2.90 -20.03
C PHE A 121 2.85 -3.51 -19.67
N VAL A 122 2.80 -4.37 -18.64
CA VAL A 122 1.56 -5.03 -18.20
C VAL A 122 0.51 -3.99 -17.81
N LYS A 123 0.88 -2.98 -17.02
CA LYS A 123 -0.04 -1.92 -16.58
C LYS A 123 -0.67 -1.19 -17.78
N ASN A 124 0.15 -0.80 -18.75
CA ASN A 124 -0.30 -0.03 -19.90
C ASN A 124 -1.14 -0.90 -20.86
N SER A 125 -0.74 -2.16 -21.09
CA SER A 125 -1.52 -3.10 -21.91
C SER A 125 -2.90 -3.37 -21.31
N ILE A 126 -2.99 -3.64 -20.01
CA ILE A 126 -4.27 -3.85 -19.33
C ILE A 126 -5.12 -2.57 -19.32
N THR A 127 -4.49 -1.40 -19.10
CA THR A 127 -5.20 -0.11 -19.19
C THR A 127 -5.81 0.08 -20.57
N ALA A 128 -5.04 -0.17 -21.64
CA ALA A 128 -5.52 -0.05 -23.01
C ALA A 128 -6.66 -1.02 -23.32
N ILE A 129 -6.64 -2.25 -22.79
CA ILE A 129 -7.74 -3.22 -22.93
C ILE A 129 -9.02 -2.73 -22.25
N ILE A 130 -8.90 -2.11 -21.08
CA ILE A 130 -10.05 -1.65 -20.28
C ILE A 130 -10.64 -0.34 -20.82
N THR A 131 -9.78 0.62 -21.18
CA THR A 131 -10.19 1.98 -21.54
C THR A 131 -10.22 2.23 -23.05
N GLY A 132 -9.72 1.28 -23.84
CA GLY A 132 -9.67 1.36 -25.28
C GLY A 132 -11.05 1.18 -25.91
N ASN A 133 -11.11 1.46 -27.22
CA ASN A 133 -12.30 1.25 -28.03
C ASN A 133 -12.20 -0.03 -28.89
N ASP A 134 -11.08 -0.76 -28.80
CA ASP A 134 -10.86 -2.01 -29.52
C ASP A 134 -11.64 -3.15 -28.88
N ASP A 135 -11.78 -4.28 -29.58
CA ASP A 135 -12.35 -5.50 -29.01
C ASP A 135 -11.47 -6.02 -27.85
N PRO A 136 -11.99 -6.04 -26.60
CA PRO A 136 -11.19 -6.43 -25.44
C PRO A 136 -10.67 -7.87 -25.52
N ALA A 137 -11.40 -8.77 -26.17
CA ALA A 137 -10.98 -10.17 -26.31
C ALA A 137 -9.76 -10.29 -27.23
N ALA A 138 -9.83 -9.70 -28.42
CA ALA A 138 -8.70 -9.68 -29.35
C ALA A 138 -7.47 -8.95 -28.75
N ALA A 139 -7.68 -7.84 -28.05
CA ALA A 139 -6.60 -7.09 -27.40
C ALA A 139 -5.95 -7.89 -26.26
N TRP A 140 -6.73 -8.66 -25.50
CA TRP A 140 -6.22 -9.58 -24.49
C TRP A 140 -5.36 -10.68 -25.10
N ASP A 141 -5.84 -11.33 -26.17
CA ASP A 141 -5.09 -12.40 -26.83
C ASP A 141 -3.74 -11.89 -27.38
N ALA A 142 -3.73 -10.69 -27.98
CA ALA A 142 -2.51 -10.05 -28.45
C ALA A 142 -1.54 -9.73 -27.30
N PHE A 143 -2.05 -9.20 -26.18
CA PHE A 143 -1.26 -8.93 -24.98
C PHE A 143 -0.63 -10.22 -24.43
N ILE A 144 -1.41 -11.30 -24.25
CA ILE A 144 -0.90 -12.57 -23.73
C ILE A 144 0.16 -13.16 -24.66
N ALA A 145 -0.05 -13.12 -25.97
CA ALA A 145 0.94 -13.59 -26.95
C ALA A 145 2.27 -12.82 -26.83
N GLN A 146 2.21 -11.50 -26.69
CA GLN A 146 3.40 -10.66 -26.51
C GLN A 146 4.06 -10.89 -25.15
N TRP A 147 3.28 -10.99 -24.07
CA TRP A 147 3.80 -11.22 -22.73
C TRP A 147 4.53 -12.56 -22.64
N LYS A 148 3.97 -13.62 -23.23
CA LYS A 148 4.61 -14.94 -23.30
C LYS A 148 5.90 -14.92 -24.11
N SER A 149 5.88 -14.32 -25.30
CA SER A 149 7.08 -14.25 -26.17
C SER A 149 8.23 -13.43 -25.57
N THR A 150 7.92 -12.60 -24.56
CA THR A 150 8.88 -11.78 -23.83
C THR A 150 9.15 -12.29 -22.41
N GLY A 151 9.09 -13.61 -22.20
CA GLY A 151 9.51 -14.24 -20.95
C GLY A 151 8.38 -14.59 -19.97
N GLY A 152 7.13 -14.36 -20.33
CA GLY A 152 5.97 -14.74 -19.52
C GLY A 152 5.90 -16.24 -19.23
N ASP A 153 6.20 -17.10 -20.22
CA ASP A 153 6.21 -18.56 -20.00
C ASP A 153 7.30 -18.98 -18.98
N THR A 154 8.49 -18.35 -19.03
CA THR A 154 9.55 -18.55 -18.03
C THR A 154 9.07 -18.18 -16.63
N LEU A 155 8.39 -17.04 -16.47
CA LEU A 155 7.84 -16.62 -15.17
C LEU A 155 6.82 -17.63 -14.63
N VAL A 156 5.99 -18.21 -15.50
CA VAL A 156 5.01 -19.24 -15.12
C VAL A 156 5.71 -20.53 -14.66
N GLU A 157 6.73 -20.97 -15.38
CA GLU A 157 7.51 -22.16 -14.98
C GLU A 157 8.19 -21.96 -13.63
N GLU A 158 8.88 -20.83 -13.47
CA GLU A 158 9.60 -20.49 -12.24
C GLU A 158 8.66 -20.35 -11.04
N ILE A 159 7.52 -19.66 -11.18
CA ILE A 159 6.59 -19.50 -10.06
C ILE A 159 6.00 -20.85 -9.61
N ASN A 160 5.74 -21.76 -10.55
CA ASN A 160 5.28 -23.11 -10.23
C ASN A 160 6.36 -23.89 -9.46
N GLN A 161 7.62 -23.78 -9.86
CA GLN A 161 8.73 -24.42 -9.14
C GLN A 161 8.89 -23.88 -7.72
N VAL A 162 8.86 -22.55 -7.55
CA VAL A 162 8.96 -21.93 -6.21
C VAL A 162 7.74 -22.34 -5.36
N TYR A 163 6.54 -22.39 -5.94
CA TYR A 163 5.34 -22.85 -5.25
C TYR A 163 5.46 -24.30 -4.76
N GLU A 164 5.83 -25.25 -5.63
CA GLU A 164 6.00 -26.65 -5.23
C GLU A 164 7.09 -26.82 -4.16
N ALA A 165 8.19 -26.07 -4.25
CA ALA A 165 9.24 -26.08 -3.22
C ALA A 165 8.75 -25.56 -1.86
N SER A 166 7.81 -24.61 -1.85
CA SER A 166 7.27 -23.97 -0.65
C SER A 166 6.21 -24.79 0.12
N LYS A 167 5.75 -25.93 -0.43
CA LYS A 167 4.75 -26.81 0.22
C LYS A 167 5.34 -27.68 1.36
N ASN A 168 6.63 -27.57 1.64
CA ASN A 168 7.33 -28.37 2.66
C ASN A 168 7.34 -27.69 4.03
#